data_AF-A0A7W1TZ03-F1
#
_entry.id   AF-A0A7W1TZ03-F1
#
_cell.length_a   1.000
_cell.length_b   1.000
_cell.length_c   1.000
_cell.angle_alpha   90.00
_cell.angle_beta   90.00
_cell.angle_gamma   90.00
#
_symmetry.space_group_name_H-M   'P 1'
#
loop_
_entity.id
_entity.type
_entity.pdbx_description
1 polymer ?
#
loop_
_entity_poly.entity_id
_entity_poly.type
_entity_poly.pdbx_seq_one_letter_code
_entity_poly.pdbx_strand_id
1 'polypeptide(L)' 'VALRRHFETDAAHIVVATLSALASEGQVKESAVTDAISRYGIDADSPDPRLL' A
#
# COMPACT_ATOMS: atom_id res chain seq x y z
N VAL A 1 13.76 -11.45 1.40
CA VAL A 1 12.62 -10.65 0.88
C VAL A 1 11.54 -10.41 1.95
N ALA A 2 11.48 -11.19 3.04
CA ALA A 2 10.47 -11.05 4.10
C ALA A 2 10.50 -9.72 4.89
N LEU A 3 11.68 -9.17 5.23
CA LEU A 3 11.76 -7.96 6.07
C LEU A 3 11.16 -6.71 5.40
N ARG A 4 11.42 -6.51 4.10
CA ARG A 4 10.83 -5.36 3.37
C ARG A 4 9.31 -5.44 3.32
N ARG A 5 8.77 -6.65 3.21
CA ARG A 5 7.31 -6.86 3.24
C ARG A 5 6.76 -6.59 4.64
N HIS A 6 7.39 -7.14 5.68
CA HIS A 6 6.99 -6.97 7.07
C HIS A 6 7.01 -5.50 7.50
N PHE A 7 8.05 -4.75 7.11
CA PHE A 7 8.14 -3.31 7.39
C PHE A 7 7.42 -2.44 6.34
N GLU A 8 6.63 -3.03 5.43
CA GLU A 8 5.80 -2.27 4.48
C GLU A 8 6.62 -1.31 3.58
N THR A 9 7.85 -1.71 3.23
CA THR A 9 8.82 -0.91 2.43
C THR A 9 9.18 -1.55 1.10
N ASP A 10 8.43 -2.58 0.68
CA ASP A 10 8.62 -3.20 -0.64
C ASP A 10 7.98 -2.36 -1.76
N ALA A 11 8.22 -2.77 -3.01
CA ALA A 11 7.70 -2.06 -4.18
C ALA A 11 6.17 -1.99 -4.20
N ALA A 12 5.47 -2.98 -3.65
CA ALA A 12 4.00 -2.99 -3.63
C ALA A 12 3.45 -1.87 -2.73
N HIS A 13 4.02 -1.71 -1.54
CA HIS A 13 3.63 -0.64 -0.61
C HIS A 13 3.97 0.75 -1.18
N ILE A 14 5.11 0.89 -1.86
CA ILE A 14 5.48 2.14 -2.57
C ILE A 14 4.43 2.50 -3.63
N VAL A 15 3.96 1.53 -4.41
CA VAL A 15 2.93 1.76 -5.43
C VAL A 15 1.62 2.23 -4.79
N VAL A 16 1.16 1.55 -3.74
CA VAL A 16 -0.08 1.93 -3.05
C VAL A 16 0.02 3.33 -2.43
N ALA A 17 1.13 3.65 -1.77
CA ALA A 17 1.37 4.98 -1.22
C ALA A 17 1.35 6.06 -2.31
N THR A 18 1.98 5.80 -3.45
CA THR A 18 2.00 6.73 -4.58
C THR A 18 0.61 6.95 -5.18
N LEU A 19 -0.16 5.87 -5.38
CA LEU A 19 -1.52 5.96 -5.91
C LEU A 19 -2.46 6.67 -4.92
N SER A 20 -2.29 6.46 -3.62
CA SER A 20 -3.06 7.15 -2.59
C SER A 20 -2.81 8.66 -2.61
N ALA A 21 -1.55 9.08 -2.73
CA ALA A 21 -1.20 10.50 -2.88
C ALA A 21 -1.85 11.11 -4.13
N LEU A 22 -1.71 10.47 -5.29
CA LEU A 22 -2.33 10.94 -6.54
C LEU A 22 -3.86 10.97 -6.48
N ALA A 23 -4.49 10.02 -5.78
CA ALA A 23 -5.94 10.00 -5.61
C ALA A 23 -6.41 11.17 -4.73
N SER A 24 -5.67 11.50 -3.67
CA SER A 24 -5.96 12.66 -2.82
C SER A 24 -5.87 14.00 -3.56
N GLU A 25 -5.04 14.06 -4.59
CA GLU A 25 -4.91 15.21 -5.50
C GLU A 25 -5.93 15.17 -6.66
N GLY A 26 -6.79 14.15 -6.73
CA GLY A 26 -7.80 13.99 -7.79
C GLY A 26 -7.22 13.59 -9.16
N GLN A 27 -5.94 13.24 -9.23
CA GLN A 27 -5.27 12.86 -10.48
C GLN A 27 -5.63 11.44 -10.94
N VAL A 28 -6.00 10.56 -10.00
CA VAL A 28 -6.48 9.20 -10.27
C VAL A 28 -7.72 8.89 -9.43
N LYS A 29 -8.47 7.86 -9.82
CA LYS A 29 -9.63 7.37 -9.05
C LYS A 29 -9.15 6.63 -7.80
N GLU A 30 -9.90 6.78 -6.70
CA GLU A 30 -9.66 6.01 -5.47
C GLU A 30 -9.66 4.48 -5.70
N SER A 31 -10.45 4.01 -6.67
CA SER A 31 -10.48 2.58 -7.04
C SER A 31 -9.12 2.04 -7.47
N ALA A 32 -8.23 2.88 -8.00
CA ALA A 32 -6.87 2.46 -8.36
C ALA A 32 -6.06 2.03 -7.13
N VAL A 33 -6.32 2.63 -5.97
CA VAL A 33 -5.67 2.28 -4.70
C VAL A 33 -6.19 0.93 -4.22
N THR A 34 -7.51 0.73 -4.19
CA THR A 34 -8.13 -0.53 -3.76
C THR A 34 -7.75 -1.69 -4.67
N ASP A 35 -7.68 -1.45 -5.98
CA ASP A 35 -7.24 -2.45 -6.96
C ASP A 35 -5.77 -2.84 -6.74
N ALA A 36 -4.90 -1.88 -6.42
CA ALA A 36 -3.50 -2.15 -6.15
C ALA A 36 -3.29 -2.94 -4.85
N ILE A 37 -4.01 -2.60 -3.77
CA ILE A 37 -3.99 -3.35 -2.50
C ILE A 37 -4.37 -4.82 -2.75
N SER A 38 -5.47 -5.05 -3.46
CA SER A 38 -5.94 -6.40 -3.81
C SER A 38 -4.95 -7.13 -4.72
N ARG A 39 -4.48 -6.48 -5.79
CA ARG A 39 -3.53 -7.06 -6.75
C ARG A 39 -2.22 -7.50 -6.11
N TYR A 40 -1.72 -6.75 -5.14
CA TYR A 40 -0.45 -7.06 -4.46
C TYR A 40 -0.64 -7.84 -3.15
N GLY A 41 -1.87 -8.21 -2.78
CA GLY A 41 -2.18 -8.95 -1.55
C GLY A 41 -1.66 -8.24 -0.29
N ILE A 42 -1.82 -6.92 -0.22
CA ILE A 42 -1.49 -6.14 0.97
C ILE A 42 -2.64 -6.28 1.95
N ASP A 43 -2.30 -6.65 3.18
CA ASP A 43 -3.27 -6.70 4.28
C ASP A 43 -3.28 -5.34 4.98
N ALA A 44 -4.33 -4.55 4.72
CA ALA A 44 -4.48 -3.22 5.31
C ALA A 44 -4.90 -3.26 6.79
N ASP A 45 -5.32 -4.43 7.30
CA ASP A 45 -5.74 -4.64 8.68
C ASP A 45 -4.63 -5.25 9.56
N SER A 46 -3.44 -5.46 8.99
CA SER A 46 -2.28 -5.95 9.73
C SER A 46 -1.86 -4.96 10.83
N PRO A 47 -1.40 -5.43 12.01
CA PRO A 47 -0.90 -4.55 13.07
C PRO A 47 0.29 -3.70 12.61
N ASP A 48 0.33 -2.43 13.03
CA ASP A 48 1.47 -1.52 12.80
C ASP A 48 2.77 -2.24 13.21
N PRO A 49 3.75 -2.41 12.28
CA PRO A 49 5.02 -3.08 12.57
C PRO A 49 5.80 -2.49 13.75
N ARG A 50 5.53 -1.25 14.16
CA ARG A 50 6.16 -0.62 15.34
C ARG A 50 5.56 -1.08 16.68
N LEU A 51 4.42 -1.77 16.66
CA LEU A 51 3.72 -2.29 17.84
C LEU A 51 3.97 -3.79 18.06
N LEU A 52 4.73 -4.43 17.17
CA LEU A 52 5.15 -5.84 17.23
C LEU A 52 6.56 -5.95 17.80
#